data_AF-A0A831V023-F1
#
_entry.id   AF-A0A831V023-F1
#
_cell.length_a   1.000
_cell.length_b   1.000
_cell.length_c   1.000
_cell.angle_alpha   90.00
_cell.angle_beta   90.00
_cell.angle_gamma   90.00
#
_symmetry.space_group_name_H-M   'P 1'
#
loop_
_entity.id
_entity.type
_entity.pdbx_description
1 polymer ?
#
loop_
_entity_poly.entity_id
_entity_poly.type
_entity_poly.pdbx_seq_one_letter_code
_entity_poly.pdbx_strand_id
1 'polypeptide(L)'
;MLVLKLMIAVNGLTGYAVPGDPPRVEFMPHDVLEGAACGGPCNVQGWYGGSRTIYLDDRLNPEASLQDRGILVHELVHYMQEMGGAFGSAPSCERWLEREREAYDVQRRWMLANRRNGSAMRLARLSRLHIDCEA
;
A
#
# COMPACT_ATOMS: atom_id res chain seq x y z
N MET A 1 -15.79 6.39 -7.81
CA MET A 1 -15.39 6.28 -6.39
C MET A 1 -14.69 4.94 -6.13
N LEU A 2 -13.46 4.77 -6.60
CA LEU A 2 -12.65 3.56 -6.33
C LEU A 2 -12.02 3.63 -4.93
N VAL A 3 -11.33 4.74 -4.64
CA VAL A 3 -10.60 4.96 -3.39
C VAL A 3 -11.44 4.70 -2.15
N LEU A 4 -12.62 5.35 -2.03
CA LEU A 4 -13.50 5.16 -0.86
C LEU A 4 -13.94 3.69 -0.68
N LYS A 5 -14.26 2.98 -1.76
CA LYS A 5 -14.63 1.55 -1.69
C LYS A 5 -13.48 0.71 -1.16
N LEU A 6 -12.25 1.02 -1.57
CA LEU A 6 -11.06 0.34 -1.07
C LEU A 6 -10.77 0.68 0.39
N MET A 7 -10.98 1.93 0.82
CA MET A 7 -10.85 2.31 2.23
C MET A 7 -11.87 1.56 3.12
N ILE A 8 -13.11 1.40 2.65
CA ILE A 8 -14.11 0.57 3.35
C ILE A 8 -13.66 -0.90 3.43
N ALA A 9 -13.06 -1.42 2.35
CA ALA A 9 -12.52 -2.78 2.36
C ALA A 9 -11.33 -2.93 3.33
N VAL A 10 -10.44 -1.93 3.41
CA VAL A 10 -9.33 -1.89 4.38
C VAL A 10 -9.89 -1.83 5.80
N ASN A 11 -10.86 -0.97 6.08
CA ASN A 11 -11.57 -0.93 7.37
C ASN A 11 -12.11 -2.32 7.76
N GLY A 12 -12.75 -3.03 6.84
CA GLY A 12 -13.26 -4.38 7.12
C GLY A 12 -12.17 -5.43 7.39
N LEU A 13 -10.93 -5.19 6.96
CA LEU A 13 -9.80 -6.12 7.13
C LEU A 13 -8.90 -5.79 8.33
N THR A 14 -8.83 -4.53 8.74
CA THR A 14 -7.93 -4.03 9.81
C THR A 14 -8.66 -3.45 11.02
N GLY A 15 -9.90 -2.98 10.85
CA GLY A 15 -10.64 -2.24 11.87
C GLY A 15 -10.33 -0.74 11.95
N TYR A 16 -9.38 -0.23 11.14
CA TYR A 16 -9.09 1.21 11.11
C TYR A 16 -10.31 2.02 10.68
N ALA A 17 -10.61 3.10 11.39
CA ALA A 17 -11.69 4.01 11.00
C ALA A 17 -11.44 4.53 9.59
N VAL A 18 -12.50 4.65 8.78
CA VAL A 18 -12.43 5.29 7.45
C VAL A 18 -12.35 6.80 7.68
N PRO A 19 -11.22 7.47 7.36
CA PRO A 19 -11.13 8.92 7.49
C PRO A 19 -12.18 9.60 6.59
N GLY A 20 -12.84 10.66 7.10
CA GLY A 20 -13.82 11.43 6.33
C GLY A 20 -13.22 12.13 5.10
N ASP A 21 -11.89 12.24 5.09
CA ASP A 21 -11.07 12.85 4.06
C ASP A 21 -10.26 11.76 3.33
N PRO A 22 -10.64 11.33 2.11
CA PRO A 22 -9.84 10.39 1.34
C PRO A 22 -8.52 11.01 0.83
N PRO A 23 -7.47 10.20 0.61
CA PRO A 23 -6.25 10.69 -0.02
C PRO A 23 -6.48 10.93 -1.52
N ARG A 24 -5.69 11.84 -2.10
CA ARG A 24 -5.57 11.93 -3.56
C ARG A 24 -4.71 10.79 -4.08
N VAL A 25 -5.03 10.28 -5.26
CA VAL A 25 -4.19 9.31 -5.97
C VAL A 25 -3.65 10.01 -7.21
N GLU A 26 -2.34 10.12 -7.29
CA GLU A 26 -1.62 10.79 -8.37
C GLU A 26 -0.68 9.78 -9.04
N PHE A 27 -0.56 9.86 -10.36
CA PHE A 27 0.33 9.00 -11.14
C PHE A 27 1.57 9.77 -11.56
N MET A 28 2.73 9.13 -11.49
CA MET A 28 3.99 9.74 -11.91
C MET A 28 4.91 8.75 -12.63
N PRO A 29 5.86 9.24 -13.44
CA PRO A 29 6.88 8.41 -14.05
C PRO A 29 7.66 7.59 -13.02
N HIS A 30 8.07 6.38 -13.40
CA HIS A 30 8.74 5.45 -12.51
C HIS A 30 10.02 6.01 -11.87
N ASP A 31 10.86 6.70 -12.66
CA ASP A 31 12.11 7.29 -12.20
C ASP A 31 11.90 8.41 -11.16
N VAL A 32 10.83 9.18 -11.32
CA VAL A 32 10.41 10.18 -10.33
C VAL A 32 9.94 9.50 -9.03
N LEU A 33 9.18 8.40 -9.15
CA LEU A 33 8.71 7.63 -8.00
C LEU A 33 9.89 6.97 -7.24
N GLU A 34 10.85 6.39 -7.96
CA GLU A 34 12.09 5.83 -7.41
C GLU A 34 12.88 6.88 -6.62
N GLY A 35 13.07 8.07 -7.21
CA GLY A 35 13.75 9.18 -6.54
C GLY A 35 13.04 9.61 -5.26
N ALA A 36 11.71 9.69 -5.28
CA ALA A 36 10.91 10.13 -4.13
C ALA A 36 10.84 9.08 -3.00
N ALA A 37 10.64 7.81 -3.34
CA ALA A 37 10.42 6.74 -2.35
C ALA A 37 11.72 6.10 -1.85
N CYS A 38 12.74 5.99 -2.71
CA CYS A 38 13.96 5.22 -2.45
C CYS A 38 15.24 6.04 -2.50
N GLY A 39 15.22 7.25 -3.08
CA GLY A 39 16.43 8.05 -3.34
C GLY A 39 17.30 7.54 -4.50
N GLY A 40 16.79 6.61 -5.31
CA GLY A 40 17.49 5.99 -6.45
C GLY A 40 16.72 4.80 -7.03
N PRO A 41 17.23 4.14 -8.08
CA PRO A 41 16.52 3.07 -8.78
C PRO A 41 16.06 1.92 -7.86
N CYS A 42 14.78 1.57 -7.90
CA CYS A 42 14.17 0.55 -7.06
C CYS A 42 12.85 0.02 -7.66
N ASN A 43 12.38 -1.14 -7.21
CA ASN A 43 11.15 -1.75 -7.75
C ASN A 43 9.84 -1.17 -7.17
N VAL A 44 9.84 0.10 -6.76
CA VAL A 44 8.66 0.75 -6.17
C VAL A 44 7.55 0.90 -7.21
N GLN A 45 6.31 0.67 -6.82
CA GLN A 45 5.14 0.80 -7.71
C GLN A 45 4.07 1.72 -7.13
N GLY A 46 4.09 1.92 -5.81
CA GLY A 46 3.27 2.87 -5.08
C GLY A 46 4.06 3.44 -3.92
N TRP A 47 3.71 4.65 -3.50
CA TRP A 47 4.30 5.27 -2.34
C TRP A 47 3.33 6.24 -1.67
N TYR A 48 3.04 5.99 -0.41
CA TYR A 48 2.45 6.95 0.50
C TYR A 48 3.55 7.71 1.27
N GLY A 49 3.85 8.92 0.82
CA GLY A 49 4.89 9.78 1.38
C GLY A 49 4.50 10.62 2.59
N GLY A 50 3.36 10.30 3.24
CA GLY A 50 2.74 11.14 4.27
C GLY A 50 1.86 12.25 3.68
N SER A 51 1.23 13.03 4.57
CA SER A 51 0.21 14.03 4.22
C SER A 51 -1.07 13.36 3.71
N ARG A 52 -1.43 13.55 2.43
CA ARG A 52 -2.76 13.19 1.89
C ARG A 52 -2.69 12.78 0.42
N THR A 53 -1.53 12.36 -0.07
CA THR A 53 -1.34 11.91 -1.45
C THR A 53 -0.69 10.54 -1.49
N ILE A 54 -1.30 9.65 -2.26
CA ILE A 54 -0.73 8.37 -2.68
C ILE A 54 -0.22 8.56 -4.10
N TYR A 55 1.05 8.22 -4.33
CA TYR A 55 1.64 8.21 -5.65
C TYR A 55 1.71 6.79 -6.19
N LEU A 56 1.32 6.62 -7.45
CA LEU A 56 1.42 5.36 -8.16
C LEU A 56 2.28 5.54 -9.41
N ASP A 57 2.96 4.47 -9.79
CA ASP A 57 3.63 4.40 -11.09
C ASP A 57 2.61 4.56 -12.23
N ASP A 58 2.90 5.44 -13.18
CA ASP A 58 2.00 5.79 -14.30
C ASP A 58 1.70 4.64 -15.27
N ARG A 59 2.43 3.53 -15.18
CA ARG A 59 2.16 2.29 -15.92
C ARG A 59 1.04 1.46 -15.30
N LEU A 60 0.58 1.79 -14.09
CA LEU A 60 -0.47 1.05 -13.38
C LEU A 60 -1.88 1.48 -13.81
N ASN A 61 -2.80 0.52 -13.81
CA ASN A 61 -4.23 0.75 -14.01
C ASN A 61 -5.07 0.07 -12.91
N PRO A 62 -5.21 0.70 -11.72
CA PRO A 62 -6.03 0.18 -10.63
C PRO A 62 -7.52 0.02 -10.97
N GLU A 63 -8.02 0.70 -12.00
CA GLU A 63 -9.41 0.56 -12.44
C GLU A 63 -9.64 -0.78 -13.17
N ALA A 64 -8.66 -1.24 -13.96
CA ALA A 64 -8.78 -2.46 -14.77
C ALA A 64 -8.04 -3.69 -14.20
N SER A 65 -6.93 -3.50 -13.49
CA SER A 65 -6.04 -4.58 -13.03
C SER A 65 -6.25 -4.87 -11.54
N LEU A 66 -6.55 -6.13 -11.21
CA LEU A 66 -6.62 -6.59 -9.81
C LEU A 66 -5.26 -6.44 -9.10
N GLN A 67 -4.17 -6.65 -9.82
CA GLN A 67 -2.81 -6.55 -9.30
C GLN A 67 -2.51 -5.10 -8.90
N ASP A 68 -2.78 -4.16 -9.81
CA ASP A 68 -2.49 -2.74 -9.65
C ASP A 68 -3.40 -2.13 -8.58
N ARG A 69 -4.65 -2.60 -8.52
CA ARG A 69 -5.56 -2.26 -7.43
C ARG A 69 -5.07 -2.78 -6.09
N GLY A 70 -4.41 -3.93 -6.06
CA GLY A 70 -3.74 -4.46 -4.86
C GLY A 70 -2.63 -3.53 -4.36
N ILE A 71 -1.86 -2.91 -5.27
CA ILE A 71 -0.84 -1.91 -4.91
C ILE A 71 -1.52 -0.69 -4.29
N LEU A 72 -2.62 -0.19 -4.86
CA LEU A 72 -3.36 0.91 -4.25
C LEU A 72 -3.93 0.53 -2.87
N VAL A 73 -4.38 -0.71 -2.67
CA VAL A 73 -4.83 -1.18 -1.34
C VAL A 73 -3.69 -1.14 -0.33
N HIS A 74 -2.47 -1.51 -0.72
CA HIS A 74 -1.29 -1.44 0.13
C HIS A 74 -1.04 0.00 0.62
N GLU A 75 -1.00 0.97 -0.30
CA GLU A 75 -0.79 2.38 0.07
C GLU A 75 -1.94 2.96 0.92
N LEU A 76 -3.18 2.51 0.69
CA LEU A 76 -4.32 2.90 1.52
C LEU A 76 -4.24 2.36 2.95
N VAL A 77 -3.60 1.20 3.15
CA VAL A 77 -3.31 0.72 4.51
C VAL A 77 -2.36 1.67 5.21
N HIS A 78 -1.28 2.10 4.55
CA HIS A 78 -0.36 3.07 5.14
C HIS A 78 -1.02 4.40 5.49
N TYR A 79 -1.89 4.90 4.61
CA TYR A 79 -2.69 6.09 4.91
C TYR A 79 -3.56 5.89 6.16
N MET A 80 -4.29 4.76 6.25
CA MET A 80 -5.20 4.49 7.36
C MET A 80 -4.46 4.15 8.67
N GLN A 81 -3.26 3.58 8.59
CA GLN A 81 -2.36 3.41 9.73
C GLN A 81 -1.96 4.77 10.32
N GLU A 82 -1.54 5.73 9.49
CA GLU A 82 -1.16 7.08 9.94
C GLU A 82 -2.36 7.81 10.57
N MET A 83 -3.51 7.81 9.88
CA MET A 83 -4.72 8.48 10.37
C MET A 83 -5.26 7.85 11.67
N GLY A 84 -5.00 6.56 11.89
CA GLY A 84 -5.36 5.84 13.12
C GLY A 84 -4.33 5.95 14.25
N GLY A 85 -3.17 6.57 14.02
CA GLY A 85 -2.08 6.63 15.00
C GLY A 85 -1.43 5.27 15.29
N ALA A 86 -1.52 4.31 14.37
CA ALA A 86 -0.99 2.97 14.56
C ALA A 86 0.55 2.97 14.62
N PHE A 87 1.12 2.03 15.39
CA PHE A 87 2.58 1.78 15.52
C PHE A 87 3.43 2.93 16.09
N GLY A 88 2.81 3.98 16.65
CA GLY A 88 3.47 5.22 17.08
C GLY A 88 4.62 5.09 18.10
N SER A 89 4.70 4.03 18.90
CA SER A 89 5.72 3.87 19.97
C SER A 89 6.92 2.98 19.63
N ALA A 90 6.92 2.23 18.53
CA ALA A 90 8.00 1.31 18.20
C ALA A 90 9.27 2.03 17.67
N PRO A 91 10.49 1.49 17.82
CA PRO A 91 11.70 1.98 17.14
C PRO A 91 11.47 2.13 15.62
N SER A 92 12.16 3.07 14.96
CA SER A 92 11.86 3.42 13.56
C SER A 92 11.90 2.22 12.59
N CYS A 93 12.86 1.30 12.75
CA CYS A 93 12.97 0.10 11.91
C CYS A 93 11.86 -0.91 12.19
N GLU A 94 11.62 -1.26 13.46
CA GLU A 94 10.57 -2.20 13.85
C GLU A 94 9.18 -1.66 13.47
N ARG A 95 8.94 -0.38 13.74
CA ARG A 95 7.72 0.34 13.32
C ARG A 95 7.52 0.24 11.81
N TRP A 96 8.57 0.49 11.04
CA TRP A 96 8.51 0.40 9.59
C TRP A 96 8.17 -1.03 9.17
N LEU A 97 8.86 -2.03 9.72
CA LEU A 97 8.67 -3.44 9.39
C LEU A 97 7.26 -3.95 9.72
N GLU A 98 6.71 -3.56 10.86
CA GLU A 98 5.34 -3.90 11.26
C GLU A 98 4.29 -3.29 10.32
N ARG A 99 4.46 -2.00 9.97
CA ARG A 99 3.58 -1.31 9.02
C ARG A 99 3.53 -2.00 7.66
N GLU A 100 4.69 -2.34 7.11
CA GLU A 100 4.82 -3.03 5.82
C GLU A 100 4.22 -4.44 5.88
N ARG A 101 4.49 -5.20 6.95
CA ARG A 101 3.94 -6.56 7.13
C ARG A 101 2.41 -6.56 7.11
N GLU A 102 1.78 -5.64 7.83
CA GLU A 102 0.31 -5.50 7.81
C GLU A 102 -0.19 -5.11 6.41
N ALA A 103 0.43 -4.13 5.75
CA ALA A 103 0.03 -3.67 4.42
C ALA A 103 0.07 -4.81 3.39
N TYR A 104 1.14 -5.63 3.38
CA TYR A 104 1.22 -6.81 2.52
C TYR A 104 0.19 -7.90 2.87
N ASP A 105 -0.10 -8.15 4.16
CA ASP A 105 -1.13 -9.11 4.57
C ASP A 105 -2.50 -8.68 4.06
N VAL A 106 -2.87 -7.42 4.28
CA VAL A 106 -4.15 -6.84 3.86
C VAL A 106 -4.28 -6.85 2.33
N GLN A 107 -3.24 -6.43 1.60
CA GLN A 107 -3.19 -6.51 0.14
C GLN A 107 -3.47 -7.93 -0.34
N ARG A 108 -2.77 -8.92 0.23
CA ARG A 108 -2.92 -10.33 -0.16
C ARG A 108 -4.34 -10.84 0.13
N ARG A 109 -4.87 -10.59 1.33
CA ARG A 109 -6.22 -11.01 1.74
C ARG A 109 -7.28 -10.37 0.85
N TRP A 110 -7.18 -9.07 0.60
CA TRP A 110 -8.09 -8.34 -0.28
C TRP A 110 -8.05 -8.90 -1.71
N MET A 111 -6.85 -9.13 -2.27
CA MET A 111 -6.72 -9.68 -3.62
C MET A 111 -7.32 -11.09 -3.71
N LEU A 112 -7.09 -11.96 -2.72
CA LEU A 112 -7.67 -13.31 -2.69
C LEU A 112 -9.20 -13.27 -2.64
N ALA A 113 -9.79 -12.39 -1.83
CA ALA A 113 -11.24 -12.23 -1.74
C ALA A 113 -11.87 -11.67 -3.02
N ASN A 114 -11.11 -10.93 -3.83
CA ASN A 114 -11.58 -10.27 -5.04
C ASN A 114 -11.14 -10.96 -6.34
N ARG A 115 -10.54 -12.16 -6.25
CA ARG A 115 -10.23 -12.96 -7.43
C ARG A 115 -11.51 -13.44 -8.10
N ARG A 116 -11.60 -13.24 -9.42
CA ARG A 116 -12.51 -14.00 -10.28
C ARG A 116 -11.83 -15.33 -10.63
N ASN A 117 -12.58 -16.43 -10.62
CA ASN A 117 -12.08 -17.76 -11.00
C ASN A 117 -11.37 -17.66 -12.38
N GLY A 118 -10.08 -18.00 -12.43
CA GLY A 118 -9.27 -18.05 -13.67
C GLY A 118 -8.18 -16.99 -13.85
N SER A 119 -8.06 -15.97 -12.98
CA SER A 119 -6.95 -15.00 -13.07
C SER A 119 -5.69 -15.53 -12.37
N ALA A 120 -4.63 -15.81 -13.13
CA ALA A 120 -3.31 -16.13 -12.59
C ALA A 120 -2.77 -14.93 -11.80
N MET A 121 -2.48 -15.10 -10.51
CA MET A 121 -1.83 -14.07 -9.70
C MET A 121 -0.34 -14.14 -9.95
N ARG A 122 0.26 -13.06 -10.47
CA ARG A 122 1.66 -12.80 -10.15
C ARG A 122 1.62 -12.36 -8.69
N LEU A 123 2.10 -13.18 -7.75
CA LEU A 123 2.30 -12.63 -6.41
C LEU A 123 3.19 -11.41 -6.62
N ALA A 124 2.73 -10.21 -6.21
CA ALA A 124 3.66 -9.13 -5.95
C ALA A 124 4.76 -9.81 -5.14
N ARG A 125 5.99 -9.79 -5.66
CA ARG A 125 7.10 -10.51 -5.02
C ARG A 125 6.98 -10.08 -3.57
N LEU A 126 6.54 -11.00 -2.70
CA LEU A 126 6.65 -10.80 -1.27
C LEU A 126 8.15 -10.78 -1.15
N SER A 127 8.74 -9.59 -1.29
CA SER A 127 10.05 -9.31 -0.79
C SER A 127 9.94 -9.88 0.60
N ARG A 128 10.59 -11.04 0.83
CA ARG A 128 10.90 -11.41 2.19
C ARG A 128 11.69 -10.20 2.66
N LEU A 129 11.01 -9.26 3.32
CA LEU A 129 11.62 -8.22 4.11
C LEU A 129 12.21 -8.99 5.29
N HIS A 130 13.26 -9.77 5.02
CA HIS A 130 14.28 -10.07 6.00
C HIS A 130 15.10 -8.78 6.07
N ILE A 131 14.54 -7.84 6.81
CA ILE A 131 15.29 -6.73 7.35
C ILE A 131 15.54 -7.14 8.80
N ASP A 132 16.79 -7.48 9.10
CA ASP A 132 17.24 -7.62 10.47
C ASP A 132 17.37 -6.19 11.01
N CYS A 133 16.38 -5.77 11.80
CA CYS A 133 16.47 -4.53 12.56
C CYS A 133 17.47 -4.76 13.71
N GLU A 134 18.77 -4.78 13.40
CA GLU A 134 19.80 -4.74 14.43
C GLU A 134 19.76 -3.37 15.13
N ALA A 135 19.83 -3.41 16.46
CA ALA A 135 19.72 -2.25 17.35
C ALA A 135 20.98 -1.37 17.35
#